data_AF-A0A0M2STN3-F1
#
_entry.id   AF-A0A0M2STN3-F1
#
_cell.length_a   1.000
_cell.length_b   1.000
_cell.length_c   1.000
_cell.angle_alpha   90.00
_cell.angle_beta   90.00
_cell.angle_gamma   90.00
#
_symmetry.space_group_name_H-M   'P 1'
#
loop_
_entity.id
_entity.type
_entity.pdbx_description
1 polymer ?
#
loop_
_entity_poly.entity_id
_entity_poly.type
_entity_poly.pdbx_seq_one_letter_code
_entity_poly.pdbx_strand_id
1 'polypeptide(L)'
;MVIRRKADIEKLKERFVEFAEFDGEKHYLAAQDFAHSGTITFMRYEDGRLTVHRKNDCFWDLEELPIDWDELWGYRKSLNSALR
;
A
#
# COMPACT_ATOMS: atom_id res chain seq x y z
N MET A 1 0.23 -13.58 -1.36
CA MET A 1 -0.56 -13.62 -0.09
C MET A 1 -2.00 -13.15 -0.36
N VAL A 2 -3.00 -13.54 0.44
CA VAL A 2 -4.38 -13.01 0.29
C VAL A 2 -4.92 -12.53 1.64
N ILE A 3 -5.30 -11.26 1.70
CA ILE A 3 -5.93 -10.60 2.85
C ILE A 3 -7.42 -10.89 2.84
N ARG A 4 -7.90 -11.64 3.84
CA ARG A 4 -9.32 -11.96 4.04
C ARG A 4 -9.85 -11.51 5.40
N ARG A 5 -8.96 -11.24 6.36
CA ARG A 5 -9.28 -10.78 7.72
C ARG A 5 -8.24 -9.75 8.19
N LYS A 6 -8.58 -8.96 9.21
CA LYS A 6 -7.67 -7.95 9.78
C LYS A 6 -6.34 -8.55 10.26
N ALA A 7 -6.35 -9.77 10.82
CA ALA A 7 -5.11 -10.46 11.22
C ALA A 7 -4.14 -10.73 10.05
N ASP A 8 -4.59 -10.70 8.80
CA ASP A 8 -3.70 -10.81 7.65
C ASP A 8 -2.99 -9.48 7.36
N ILE A 9 -3.50 -8.34 7.84
CA ILE A 9 -2.80 -7.05 7.77
C ILE A 9 -1.56 -7.04 8.67
N GLU A 10 -1.66 -7.60 9.89
CA GLU A 10 -0.49 -7.75 10.77
C GLU A 10 0.60 -8.62 10.12
N LYS A 11 0.20 -9.69 9.44
CA LYS A 11 1.15 -10.51 8.67
C LYS A 11 1.76 -9.76 7.50
N LEU A 12 0.97 -8.91 6.84
CA LEU A 12 1.48 -8.06 5.77
C LEU A 12 2.48 -7.04 6.32
N LYS A 13 2.24 -6.47 7.51
CA LYS A 13 3.16 -5.54 8.17
C LYS A 13 4.53 -6.14 8.39
N GLU A 14 4.59 -7.35 8.92
CA GLU A 14 5.83 -8.08 9.16
C GLU A 14 6.56 -8.43 7.86
N ARG A 15 5.80 -8.73 6.80
CA ARG A 15 6.31 -9.26 5.53
C ARG A 15 6.27 -8.26 4.38
N PHE A 16 6.02 -6.98 4.65
CA PHE A 16 5.75 -5.97 3.62
C PHE A 16 6.89 -5.90 2.60
N VAL A 17 8.12 -5.94 3.11
CA VAL A 17 9.37 -5.91 2.34
C VAL A 17 9.49 -7.09 1.35
N GLU A 18 8.89 -8.24 1.65
CA GLU A 18 8.92 -9.39 0.73
C GLU A 18 8.08 -9.18 -0.54
N PHE A 19 7.12 -8.26 -0.49
CA PHE A 19 6.22 -7.98 -1.60
C PHE A 19 6.51 -6.63 -2.26
N ALA A 20 7.31 -5.78 -1.62
CA ALA A 20 7.59 -4.42 -2.05
C ALA A 20 8.93 -4.32 -2.79
N GLU A 21 9.03 -3.34 -3.67
CA GLU A 21 10.28 -2.94 -4.31
C GLU A 21 10.99 -1.88 -3.44
N PHE A 22 12.32 -1.80 -3.50
CA PHE A 22 13.11 -0.81 -2.78
C PHE A 22 13.69 0.23 -3.75
N ASP A 23 13.44 1.52 -3.50
CA ASP A 23 13.92 2.61 -4.37
C ASP A 23 15.26 3.24 -3.93
N GLY A 24 15.85 2.75 -2.84
CA GLY A 24 17.04 3.34 -2.21
C GLY A 24 16.75 4.07 -0.89
N GLU A 25 15.49 4.41 -0.62
CA GLU A 25 15.06 5.11 0.60
C GLU A 25 13.88 4.41 1.29
N LYS A 26 12.94 3.85 0.52
CA LYS A 26 11.72 3.25 1.03
C LYS A 26 11.32 2.00 0.24
N HIS A 27 10.54 1.16 0.91
CA HIS A 27 9.90 0.01 0.28
C HIS A 27 8.53 0.45 -0.23
N TYR A 28 8.25 0.24 -1.51
CA TYR A 28 6.97 0.62 -2.10
C TYR A 28 6.27 -0.57 -2.77
N LEU A 29 4.94 -0.56 -2.68
CA LEU A 29 4.05 -1.55 -3.28
C LEU A 29 2.98 -0.81 -4.09
N ALA A 30 3.10 -0.85 -5.42
CA ALA A 30 2.10 -0.29 -6.32
C ALA A 30 0.98 -1.31 -6.58
N ALA A 31 -0.26 -0.84 -6.50
CA ALA A 31 -1.45 -1.65 -6.69
C ALA A 31 -2.48 -0.91 -7.55
N GLN A 32 -3.37 -1.67 -8.19
CA GLN A 32 -4.50 -1.08 -8.88
C GLN A 32 -5.47 -0.45 -7.86
N ASP A 33 -5.78 0.84 -8.03
CA ASP A 33 -6.83 1.53 -7.28
C ASP A 33 -8.18 1.29 -7.96
N PHE A 34 -8.95 0.34 -7.41
CA PHE A 34 -10.28 0.01 -7.91
C PHE A 34 -11.35 1.04 -7.55
N ALA A 35 -11.09 1.92 -6.58
CA ALA A 35 -12.04 2.94 -6.16
C ALA A 35 -11.96 4.18 -7.07
N HIS A 36 -10.76 4.51 -7.54
CA HIS A 36 -10.52 5.73 -8.31
C HIS A 36 -9.98 5.48 -9.73
N SER A 37 -10.04 4.24 -10.23
CA SER A 37 -9.57 3.86 -11.57
C SER A 37 -8.14 4.35 -11.86
N GLY A 38 -7.18 3.95 -11.02
CA GLY A 38 -5.79 4.35 -11.18
C GLY A 38 -4.82 3.41 -10.46
N THR A 39 -3.75 3.99 -9.94
CA THR A 39 -2.73 3.31 -9.15
C THR A 39 -2.68 3.91 -7.75
N ILE A 40 -2.65 3.04 -6.74
CA ILE A 40 -2.35 3.41 -5.36
C ILE A 40 -1.03 2.76 -4.99
N THR A 41 -0.12 3.55 -4.43
CA THR A 41 1.20 3.10 -3.99
C THR A 41 1.26 3.19 -2.48
N PHE A 42 1.59 2.08 -1.83
CA PHE A 42 1.84 2.01 -0.39
C PHE A 42 3.34 2.06 -0.16
N MET A 43 3.81 2.89 0.76
CA MET A 43 5.23 3.14 0.97
C MET A 43 5.58 3.02 2.43
N ARG A 44 6.60 2.22 2.74
CA ARG A 44 7.12 2.02 4.09
C ARG A 44 8.56 2.52 4.15
N TYR A 45 8.77 3.48 5.04
CA TYR A 45 10.09 4.04 5.35
C TYR A 45 10.80 3.21 6.42
N GLU A 46 12.12 3.35 6.50
CA GLU A 46 12.94 2.65 7.51
C GLU A 46 12.59 3.06 8.95
N ASP A 47 12.13 4.31 9.14
CA ASP A 47 11.66 4.83 10.42
C ASP A 47 10.29 4.26 10.85
N GLY A 48 9.69 3.40 10.02
CA GLY A 48 8.42 2.74 10.29
C GLY A 48 7.19 3.52 9.83
N ARG A 49 7.34 4.73 9.28
CA ARG A 49 6.23 5.46 8.67
C ARG A 49 5.69 4.70 7.48
N LEU A 50 4.37 4.70 7.38
CA LEU A 50 3.63 4.17 6.25
C LEU A 50 2.87 5.32 5.60
N THR A 51 3.03 5.48 4.29
CA THR A 51 2.33 6.49 3.51
C THR A 51 1.67 5.86 2.30
N VAL A 52 0.69 6.56 1.74
CA VAL A 52 0.04 6.21 0.48
C VAL A 52 0.07 7.37 -0.49
N HIS A 53 0.04 7.01 -1.74
CA HIS A 53 -0.02 7.96 -2.82
C HIS A 53 -0.86 7.40 -3.97
N ARG A 54 -1.89 8.15 -4.37
CA ARG A 54 -2.79 7.76 -5.46
C ARG A 54 -2.56 8.62 -6.67
N LYS A 55 -2.65 7.98 -7.84
CA LYS A 55 -2.58 8.62 -9.14
C LYS A 55 -3.58 7.97 -10.08
N ASN A 56 -4.42 8.78 -10.70
CA ASN A 56 -5.28 8.41 -11.83
C ASN A 56 -5.27 9.54 -12.87
N ASP A 57 -6.02 9.38 -13.96
CA ASP A 57 -6.01 10.33 -15.08
C ASP A 57 -6.56 11.73 -14.72
N CYS A 58 -7.40 11.82 -13.68
CA CYS A 58 -8.11 13.04 -13.27
C CYS A 58 -7.68 13.58 -11.89
N PHE A 59 -6.90 12.82 -11.13
CA PHE A 59 -6.62 13.04 -9.72
C PHE A 59 -5.24 12.48 -9.37
N TRP A 60 -4.45 13.30 -8.71
CA TRP A 60 -3.13 12.95 -8.21
C TRP A 60 -3.02 13.54 -6.80
N ASP A 61 -2.77 12.70 -5.80
CA ASP A 61 -2.39 13.20 -4.48
C ASP A 61 -1.11 14.04 -4.66
N LEU A 62 -1.15 15.34 -4.35
CA LEU A 62 0.02 16.22 -4.51
C LEU A 62 1.17 15.87 -3.56
N GLU A 63 0.84 15.20 -2.46
CA GLU A 63 1.77 14.76 -1.42
C GLU A 63 1.44 13.33 -0.99
N GLU A 64 2.39 12.67 -0.33
CA GLU A 64 2.14 11.37 0.30
C GLU A 64 1.29 11.56 1.56
N LEU A 65 0.25 10.74 1.71
CA LEU A 65 -0.63 10.79 2.87
C LEU A 65 -0.18 9.74 3.90
N PRO A 66 0.14 10.13 5.14
CA PRO A 66 0.45 9.16 6.19
C PRO A 66 -0.79 8.33 6.51
N ILE A 67 -0.59 7.02 6.72
CA ILE A 67 -1.65 6.10 7.14
C ILE A 67 -1.14 5.11 8.18
N ASP A 68 -2.06 4.60 8.99
CA ASP A 68 -1.78 3.51 9.90
C ASP A 68 -1.96 2.15 9.25
N TRP A 69 -1.29 1.14 9.79
CA TRP A 69 -1.41 -0.25 9.32
C TRP A 69 -2.85 -0.74 9.36
N ASP A 70 -3.64 -0.38 10.38
CA ASP A 70 -5.05 -0.77 10.48
C ASP A 70 -5.92 -0.23 9.33
N GLU A 71 -5.54 0.90 8.73
CA GLU A 71 -6.26 1.52 7.61
C GLU A 71 -6.08 0.76 6.29
N LEU A 72 -5.00 -0.04 6.16
CA LEU A 72 -4.77 -0.93 5.01
C LEU A 72 -5.92 -1.92 4.79
N TRP A 73 -6.71 -2.22 5.82
CA TRP A 73 -7.91 -3.04 5.68
C TRP A 73 -8.92 -2.45 4.68
N GLY A 74 -9.03 -1.12 4.63
CA GLY A 74 -9.85 -0.41 3.65
C GLY A 74 -9.40 -0.68 2.21
N TYR A 75 -8.08 -0.82 2.03
CA TYR A 75 -7.42 -1.04 0.74
C TYR A 75 -7.20 -2.50 0.38
N ARG A 76 -7.75 -3.46 1.14
CA ARG A 76 -7.52 -4.90 0.95
C ARG A 76 -7.76 -5.41 -0.48
N LYS A 77 -8.66 -4.78 -1.25
CA LYS A 77 -8.91 -5.16 -2.65
C LYS A 77 -7.70 -4.82 -3.53
N SER A 78 -7.17 -3.61 -3.40
CA SER A 78 -5.95 -3.16 -4.07
C SER A 78 -4.73 -3.94 -3.60
N LEU A 79 -4.56 -4.11 -2.28
CA LEU A 79 -3.45 -4.92 -1.76
C LEU A 79 -3.50 -6.36 -2.30
N ASN A 80 -4.69 -6.98 -2.37
CA ASN A 80 -4.82 -8.32 -2.94
C ASN A 80 -4.54 -8.41 -4.45
N SER A 81 -4.58 -7.30 -5.21
CA SER A 81 -4.16 -7.33 -6.62
C SER A 81 -2.64 -7.28 -6.76
N ALA A 82 -1.94 -6.60 -5.84
CA ALA A 82 -0.48 -6.52 -5.83
C ALA A 82 0.19 -7.72 -5.14
N LEU A 83 -0.46 -8.34 -4.15
CA LEU A 83 0.09 -9.49 -3.41
C LEU A 83 -0.07 -10.85 -4.12
N ARG A 84 -0.56 -10.85 -5.38
CA ARG A 84 -0.89 -12.06 -6.14
C ARG A 84 0.27 -12.58 -6.96
#